data_AF-M2XPG2-F1
#
_entry.id   AF-M2XPG2-F1
#
_cell.length_a   1.000
_cell.length_b   1.000
_cell.length_c   1.000
_cell.angle_alpha   90.00
_cell.angle_beta   90.00
_cell.angle_gamma   90.00
#
_symmetry.space_group_name_H-M   'P 1'
#
loop_
_entity.id
_entity.type
_entity.pdbx_description
1 polymer ?
#
loop_
_entity_poly.entity_id
_entity_poly.type
_entity_poly.pdbx_seq_one_letter_code
_entity_poly.pdbx_strand_id
1 'polypeptide(L)'
;MKLKLAILFCFLDLLVGVGVIYYVPFTEIDFQTYLQQVYQVFFEGKRDYSQIRGDTGPLVYPAGFLFIYRLFYAISNGGSNLFPVQVCFAFIHSATLCTVCSIFIYCKLDTKEFLFCCMPLLFSRRVMSIHVLRLFNDAFVTFLSYLSVLLFVSRHHFVACIVYSLAVSVKMSALLYAPAVLIVLLESFCWKQTFLYVVLCGAVQFLVGLRFLWHHPISYISKAFEFHRVFLYEWTVNWKFLPEHMFQHPLWSLVLLSSHILVLYIWYKRVVRNLFTTLQKMCQEKCFVKQRNVILGRGIVTVLFQCQLIGIVFARSIHYQFYTWYFHSLPWILYSLGIHLRQG
;
A
#
# COMPACT_ATOMS: atom_id res chain seq x y z
N MET A 1 18.60 -2.76 22.14
CA MET A 1 17.80 -4.00 22.21
C MET A 1 16.82 -4.16 21.04
N LYS A 2 15.86 -3.25 20.82
CA LYS A 2 14.87 -3.35 19.71
C LYS A 2 15.48 -3.55 18.32
N LEU A 3 16.57 -2.84 17.98
CA LEU A 3 17.28 -3.05 16.72
C LEU A 3 17.81 -4.49 16.57
N LYS A 4 18.39 -5.05 17.63
CA LYS A 4 18.86 -6.45 17.63
C LYS A 4 17.71 -7.44 17.41
N LEU A 5 16.56 -7.18 18.04
CA LEU A 5 15.34 -7.98 17.84
C LEU A 5 14.82 -7.86 16.40
N ALA A 6 14.79 -6.66 15.82
CA ALA A 6 14.39 -6.45 14.44
C ALA A 6 15.29 -7.21 13.46
N ILE A 7 16.61 -7.19 13.67
CA ILE A 7 17.58 -7.94 12.87
C ILE A 7 17.31 -9.45 13.00
N LEU A 8 17.12 -9.95 14.22
CA LEU A 8 16.78 -11.36 14.45
C LEU A 8 15.48 -11.76 13.74
N PHE A 9 14.45 -10.91 13.80
CA PHE A 9 13.17 -11.13 13.15
C PHE A 9 13.31 -11.22 11.63
N CYS A 10 14.04 -10.29 11.00
CA CYS A 10 14.28 -10.32 9.55
C CYS A 10 15.11 -11.55 9.13
N PHE A 11 16.07 -11.96 9.95
CA PHE A 11 16.87 -13.15 9.70
C PHE A 11 16.02 -14.43 9.75
N LEU A 12 15.19 -14.59 10.80
CA LEU A 12 14.27 -15.73 10.92
C LEU A 12 13.26 -15.76 9.77
N ASP A 13 12.72 -14.59 9.39
CA ASP A 13 11.80 -14.45 8.26
C ASP A 13 12.43 -14.91 6.93
N LEU A 14 13.68 -14.50 6.66
CA LEU A 14 14.43 -14.96 5.48
C LEU A 14 14.69 -16.46 5.51
N LEU A 15 15.06 -17.04 6.66
CA LEU A 15 15.24 -18.49 6.79
C LEU A 15 13.95 -19.26 6.48
N VAL A 16 12.82 -18.77 6.98
CA VAL A 16 11.50 -19.34 6.66
C VAL A 16 11.21 -19.18 5.17
N GLY A 17 11.47 -18.02 4.59
CA GLY A 17 11.31 -17.76 3.15
C GLY A 17 12.12 -18.73 2.29
N VAL A 18 13.39 -18.95 2.64
CA VAL A 18 14.26 -19.94 1.97
C VAL A 18 13.67 -21.34 2.10
N GLY A 19 13.26 -21.75 3.31
CA GLY A 19 12.60 -23.05 3.51
C GLY A 19 11.35 -23.21 2.66
N VAL A 20 10.50 -22.18 2.58
CA VAL A 20 9.29 -22.19 1.75
C VAL A 20 9.61 -22.37 0.27
N ILE A 21 10.65 -21.70 -0.25
CA ILE A 21 11.08 -21.82 -1.65
C ILE A 21 11.50 -23.26 -1.98
N TYR A 22 12.22 -23.94 -1.08
CA TYR A 22 12.71 -25.29 -1.32
C TYR A 22 11.67 -26.39 -1.06
N TYR A 23 10.77 -26.20 -0.11
CA TYR A 23 9.87 -27.26 0.37
C TYR A 23 8.41 -27.12 -0.04
N VAL A 24 7.99 -25.98 -0.59
CA VAL A 24 6.58 -25.75 -0.98
C VAL A 24 6.49 -25.44 -2.47
N PRO A 25 5.65 -26.17 -3.23
CA PRO A 25 5.50 -25.91 -4.66
C PRO A 25 4.93 -24.52 -4.92
N PHE A 26 5.45 -23.87 -5.95
CA PHE A 26 4.93 -22.61 -6.48
C PHE A 26 3.47 -22.79 -6.94
N THR A 27 2.64 -21.77 -6.74
CA THR A 27 1.24 -21.76 -7.19
C THR A 27 0.99 -20.56 -8.09
N GLU A 28 0.89 -20.83 -9.39
CA GLU A 28 0.61 -19.80 -10.39
C GLU A 28 -0.82 -19.27 -10.26
N ILE A 29 -0.96 -17.94 -10.32
CA ILE A 29 -2.27 -17.26 -10.40
C ILE A 29 -2.17 -16.13 -11.41
N ASP A 30 -1.44 -15.05 -11.10
CA ASP A 30 -1.38 -13.86 -11.95
C ASP A 30 0.04 -13.54 -12.48
N PHE A 31 1.06 -14.29 -12.07
CA PHE A 31 2.45 -13.97 -12.42
C PHE A 31 2.69 -14.08 -13.94
N GLN A 32 2.20 -15.14 -14.59
CA GLN A 32 2.28 -15.28 -16.04
C GLN A 32 1.52 -14.17 -16.76
N THR A 33 0.33 -13.79 -16.28
CA THR A 33 -0.44 -12.66 -16.80
C THR A 33 0.40 -11.37 -16.76
N TYR A 34 1.13 -11.11 -15.67
CA TYR A 34 2.00 -9.93 -15.59
C TYR A 34 3.13 -9.98 -16.63
N LEU A 35 3.75 -11.14 -16.84
CA LEU A 35 4.80 -11.31 -17.86
C LEU A 35 4.26 -11.15 -19.29
N GLN A 36 3.07 -11.66 -19.58
CA GLN A 36 2.39 -11.48 -20.88
C GLN A 36 2.09 -10.01 -21.15
N GLN A 37 1.59 -9.27 -20.15
CA GLN A 37 1.32 -7.83 -20.25
C GLN A 37 2.62 -7.04 -20.49
N VAL A 38 3.71 -7.40 -19.81
CA VAL A 38 5.05 -6.84 -20.03
C VAL A 38 5.52 -7.13 -21.45
N TYR A 39 5.36 -8.36 -21.94
CA TYR A 39 5.75 -8.74 -23.30
C TYR A 39 5.06 -7.86 -24.35
N GLN A 40 3.74 -7.75 -24.25
CA GLN A 40 2.92 -6.92 -25.13
C GLN A 40 3.30 -5.43 -25.10
N VAL A 41 3.59 -4.90 -23.91
CA VAL A 41 3.97 -3.48 -23.78
C VAL A 41 5.35 -3.22 -24.37
N PHE A 42 6.37 -3.99 -23.97
CA PHE A 42 7.77 -3.66 -24.24
C PHE A 42 8.32 -4.27 -25.53
N PHE A 43 7.82 -5.41 -25.97
CA PHE A 43 8.31 -6.14 -27.15
C PHE A 43 7.40 -5.97 -28.36
N GLU A 44 6.08 -6.07 -28.19
CA GLU A 44 5.12 -5.79 -29.28
C GLU A 44 4.84 -4.29 -29.47
N GLY A 45 5.25 -3.47 -28.50
CA GLY A 45 5.07 -2.02 -28.58
C GLY A 45 3.65 -1.54 -28.34
N LYS A 46 2.75 -2.35 -27.74
CA LYS A 46 1.38 -1.93 -27.40
C LYS A 46 1.39 -0.79 -26.39
N ARG A 47 0.58 0.24 -26.66
CA ARG A 47 0.44 1.45 -25.82
C ARG A 47 -1.01 1.73 -25.41
N ASP A 48 -1.97 1.01 -25.96
CA ASP A 48 -3.38 1.15 -25.60
C ASP A 48 -3.76 0.13 -24.51
N TYR A 49 -4.06 0.61 -23.30
CA TYR A 49 -4.45 -0.24 -22.15
C TYR A 49 -5.68 -1.11 -22.42
N SER A 50 -6.58 -0.67 -23.30
CA SER A 50 -7.79 -1.42 -23.66
C SER A 50 -7.49 -2.74 -24.38
N GLN A 51 -6.32 -2.80 -25.03
CA GLN A 51 -5.86 -3.93 -25.85
C GLN A 51 -4.88 -4.86 -25.11
N ILE A 52 -4.36 -4.45 -23.94
CA ILE A 52 -3.35 -5.23 -23.20
C ILE A 52 -4.05 -6.13 -22.18
N ARG A 53 -3.89 -7.44 -22.33
CA ARG A 53 -4.53 -8.47 -21.48
C ARG A 53 -3.61 -9.68 -21.34
N GLY A 54 -3.77 -10.46 -20.28
CA GLY A 54 -3.20 -11.80 -20.18
C GLY A 54 -4.28 -12.81 -19.79
N ASP A 55 -3.86 -14.01 -19.43
CA ASP A 55 -4.78 -15.15 -19.19
C ASP A 55 -5.79 -14.88 -18.08
N THR A 56 -5.40 -14.15 -17.03
CA THR A 56 -6.31 -13.78 -15.93
C THR A 56 -7.05 -12.45 -16.12
N GLY A 57 -6.93 -11.83 -17.30
CA GLY A 57 -7.75 -10.72 -17.73
C GLY A 57 -6.98 -9.45 -18.13
N PRO A 58 -7.68 -8.31 -18.22
CA PRO A 58 -7.10 -7.08 -18.76
C PRO A 58 -6.11 -6.42 -17.80
N LEU A 59 -5.25 -5.58 -18.39
CA LEU A 59 -4.37 -4.68 -17.66
C LEU A 59 -5.18 -3.62 -16.91
N VAL A 60 -5.18 -3.71 -15.58
CA VAL A 60 -5.95 -2.82 -14.69
C VAL A 60 -5.09 -2.14 -13.61
N TYR A 61 -3.77 -2.22 -13.74
CA TYR A 61 -2.83 -1.62 -12.80
C TYR A 61 -2.12 -0.44 -13.46
N PRO A 62 -1.76 0.61 -12.69
CA PRO A 62 -1.01 1.73 -13.26
C PRO A 62 0.39 1.31 -13.71
N ALA A 63 1.04 2.11 -14.55
CA ALA A 63 2.20 1.67 -15.33
C ALA A 63 3.44 1.24 -14.51
N GLY A 64 3.52 1.57 -13.22
CA GLY A 64 4.67 1.30 -12.37
C GLY A 64 5.02 -0.18 -12.26
N PHE A 65 4.01 -1.06 -12.15
CA PHE A 65 4.29 -2.50 -12.03
C PHE A 65 4.92 -3.07 -13.31
N LEU A 66 4.59 -2.53 -14.50
CA LEU A 66 5.17 -3.00 -15.76
C LEU A 66 6.71 -2.88 -15.76
N PHE A 67 7.26 -1.85 -15.14
CA PHE A 67 8.71 -1.68 -15.02
C PHE A 67 9.34 -2.70 -14.06
N ILE A 68 8.66 -3.01 -12.95
CA ILE A 68 9.09 -4.05 -12.00
C ILE A 68 9.07 -5.43 -12.67
N TYR A 69 7.97 -5.78 -13.32
CA TYR A 69 7.82 -7.08 -13.96
C TYR A 69 8.61 -7.21 -15.26
N ARG A 70 9.05 -6.11 -15.88
CA ARG A 70 10.06 -6.14 -16.94
C ARG A 70 11.41 -6.66 -16.42
N LEU A 71 11.81 -6.26 -15.21
CA LEU A 71 13.00 -6.83 -14.57
C LEU A 71 12.80 -8.32 -14.31
N PHE A 72 11.62 -8.72 -13.82
CA PHE A 72 11.32 -10.15 -13.60
C PHE A 72 11.29 -10.96 -14.87
N TYR A 73 10.74 -10.42 -15.96
CA TYR A 73 10.79 -11.06 -17.27
C TYR A 73 12.24 -11.35 -17.69
N ALA A 74 13.16 -10.40 -17.47
CA ALA A 74 14.57 -10.57 -17.80
C ALA A 74 15.27 -11.63 -16.93
N ILE A 75 15.14 -11.54 -15.60
CA ILE A 75 15.88 -12.47 -14.70
C ILE A 75 15.29 -13.88 -14.68
N SER A 76 14.03 -14.05 -15.08
CA SER A 76 13.36 -15.35 -15.14
C SER A 76 13.45 -16.02 -16.51
N ASN A 77 14.18 -15.43 -17.47
CA ASN A 77 14.19 -15.87 -18.87
C ASN A 77 12.76 -16.07 -19.42
N GLY A 78 11.95 -15.01 -19.33
CA GLY A 78 10.56 -15.00 -19.79
C GLY A 78 9.60 -15.84 -18.94
N GLY A 79 9.94 -16.14 -17.69
CA GLY A 79 9.11 -16.91 -16.75
C GLY A 79 9.49 -18.39 -16.63
N SER A 80 10.54 -18.85 -17.32
CA SER A 80 11.00 -20.24 -17.28
C SER A 80 11.75 -20.61 -16.00
N ASN A 81 12.48 -19.67 -15.39
CA ASN A 81 13.16 -19.87 -14.12
C ASN A 81 12.59 -18.97 -13.03
N LEU A 82 11.79 -19.54 -12.13
CA LEU A 82 11.11 -18.81 -11.06
C LEU A 82 11.99 -18.61 -9.82
N PHE A 83 13.03 -19.42 -9.63
CA PHE A 83 13.89 -19.35 -8.45
C PHE A 83 14.45 -17.94 -8.16
N PRO A 84 15.08 -17.22 -9.12
CA PRO A 84 15.58 -15.87 -8.86
C PRO A 84 14.44 -14.88 -8.50
N VAL A 85 13.26 -15.07 -9.08
CA VAL A 85 12.09 -14.23 -8.77
C VAL A 85 11.59 -14.50 -7.36
N GLN A 86 11.43 -15.76 -6.96
CA GLN A 86 11.00 -16.13 -5.61
C GLN A 86 11.98 -15.61 -4.54
N VAL A 87 13.28 -15.66 -4.82
CA VAL A 87 14.31 -15.06 -3.96
C VAL A 87 14.11 -13.55 -3.83
N CYS A 88 13.88 -12.82 -4.94
CA CYS A 88 13.56 -11.39 -4.88
C CYS A 88 12.30 -11.10 -4.04
N PHE A 89 11.25 -11.92 -4.16
CA PHE A 89 10.03 -11.77 -3.37
C PHE A 89 10.24 -12.08 -1.89
N ALA A 90 11.09 -13.04 -1.54
CA ALA A 90 11.49 -13.29 -0.16
C ALA A 90 12.25 -12.10 0.43
N PHE A 91 13.15 -11.48 -0.33
CA PHE A 91 13.81 -10.25 0.09
C PHE A 91 12.84 -9.09 0.27
N ILE A 92 11.87 -8.90 -0.64
CA ILE A 92 10.85 -7.85 -0.49
C ILE A 92 9.94 -8.09 0.71
N HIS A 93 9.60 -9.35 1.00
CA HIS A 93 8.85 -9.72 2.19
C HIS A 93 9.63 -9.35 3.48
N SER A 94 10.89 -9.76 3.58
CA SER A 94 11.75 -9.41 4.73
C SER A 94 12.03 -7.91 4.83
N ALA A 95 12.20 -7.22 3.70
CA ALA A 95 12.37 -5.77 3.66
C ALA A 95 11.11 -5.04 4.14
N THR A 96 9.92 -5.58 3.86
CA THR A 96 8.65 -5.07 4.40
C THR A 96 8.62 -5.21 5.92
N LEU A 97 8.98 -6.37 6.46
CA LEU A 97 9.09 -6.59 7.90
C LEU A 97 10.10 -5.64 8.56
N CYS A 98 11.28 -5.49 7.97
CA CYS A 98 12.32 -4.57 8.42
C CYS A 98 11.81 -3.12 8.45
N THR A 99 11.06 -2.72 7.43
CA THR A 99 10.45 -1.39 7.35
C THR A 99 9.43 -1.17 8.47
N VAL A 100 8.56 -2.14 8.72
CA VAL A 100 7.56 -2.08 9.80
C VAL A 100 8.23 -2.03 11.18
N CYS A 101 9.23 -2.87 11.43
CA CYS A 101 10.04 -2.81 12.64
C CYS A 101 10.70 -1.43 12.81
N SER A 102 11.22 -0.85 11.73
CA SER A 102 11.83 0.47 11.74
C SER A 102 10.82 1.56 12.09
N ILE A 103 9.61 1.52 11.51
CA ILE A 103 8.51 2.43 11.87
C ILE A 103 8.28 2.42 13.38
N PHE A 104 8.18 1.24 13.99
CA PHE A 104 7.94 1.10 15.42
C PHE A 104 9.10 1.57 16.29
N ILE A 105 10.35 1.39 15.83
CA ILE A 105 11.54 1.94 16.48
C ILE A 105 11.52 3.47 16.43
N TYR A 106 11.21 4.08 15.28
CA TYR A 106 11.09 5.54 15.12
C TYR A 106 9.94 6.11 15.96
N CYS A 107 8.86 5.35 16.16
CA CYS A 107 7.77 5.66 17.08
C CYS A 107 8.14 5.56 18.57
N LYS A 108 9.37 5.15 18.88
CA LYS A 108 9.87 4.97 20.25
C LYS A 108 8.96 4.06 21.08
N LEU A 109 8.43 2.98 20.50
CA LEU A 109 7.75 1.94 21.29
C LEU A 109 8.73 1.38 22.32
N ASP A 110 8.27 1.07 23.53
CA ASP A 110 9.09 0.31 24.48
C ASP A 110 9.30 -1.14 23.99
N THR A 111 10.04 -1.95 24.75
CA THR A 111 10.35 -3.32 24.33
C THR A 111 9.11 -4.22 24.31
N LYS A 112 8.22 -4.09 25.29
CA LYS A 112 7.00 -4.92 25.40
C LYS A 112 6.04 -4.56 24.27
N GLU A 113 5.85 -3.27 24.03
CA GLU A 113 5.07 -2.72 22.92
C GLU A 113 5.63 -3.19 21.57
N PHE A 114 6.96 -3.09 21.38
CA PHE A 114 7.61 -3.54 20.15
C PHE A 114 7.42 -5.04 19.91
N LEU A 115 7.58 -5.88 20.94
CA LEU A 115 7.36 -7.33 20.81
C LEU A 115 5.90 -7.65 20.49
N PHE A 116 4.95 -7.00 21.17
CA PHE A 116 3.52 -7.16 20.87
C PHE A 116 3.20 -6.84 19.41
N CYS A 117 3.75 -5.75 18.88
CA CYS A 117 3.47 -5.35 17.51
C CYS A 117 4.19 -6.21 16.45
N CYS A 118 5.41 -6.68 16.72
CA CYS A 118 6.25 -7.36 15.72
C CYS A 118 6.14 -8.90 15.75
N MET A 119 5.96 -9.52 16.92
CA MET A 119 5.95 -10.98 17.04
C MET A 119 4.87 -11.66 16.17
N PRO A 120 3.62 -11.14 16.10
CA PRO A 120 2.59 -11.75 15.25
C PRO A 120 2.93 -11.70 13.75
N LEU A 121 3.81 -10.79 13.33
CA LEU A 121 4.14 -10.58 11.93
C LEU A 121 5.02 -11.69 11.35
N LEU A 122 5.84 -12.34 12.19
CA LEU A 122 6.75 -13.43 11.79
C LEU A 122 6.06 -14.71 11.37
N PHE A 123 4.89 -14.99 11.94
CA PHE A 123 4.27 -16.31 11.83
C PHE A 123 3.15 -16.38 10.80
N SER A 124 3.00 -15.34 9.97
CA SER A 124 1.93 -15.28 8.99
C SER A 124 2.23 -16.12 7.75
N ARG A 125 1.86 -17.41 7.82
CA ARG A 125 1.91 -18.34 6.66
C ARG A 125 1.24 -17.74 5.42
N ARG A 126 0.15 -16.99 5.61
CA ARG A 126 -0.61 -16.40 4.50
C ARG A 126 0.16 -15.30 3.79
N VAL A 127 0.80 -14.37 4.50
CA VAL A 127 1.55 -13.27 3.87
C VAL A 127 2.78 -13.80 3.15
N MET A 128 3.52 -14.74 3.78
CA MET A 128 4.65 -15.43 3.13
C MET A 128 4.21 -16.11 1.83
N SER A 129 3.07 -16.81 1.85
CA SER A 129 2.52 -17.47 0.66
C SER A 129 2.07 -16.49 -0.43
N ILE A 130 1.47 -15.35 -0.08
CA ILE A 130 1.08 -14.31 -1.06
C ILE A 130 2.31 -13.71 -1.75
N HIS A 131 3.38 -13.43 -0.99
CA HIS A 131 4.59 -12.84 -1.55
C HIS A 131 5.43 -13.87 -2.31
N VAL A 132 5.86 -14.95 -1.66
CA VAL A 132 6.92 -15.84 -2.16
C VAL A 132 6.40 -16.95 -3.08
N LEU A 133 5.15 -17.41 -2.88
CA LEU A 133 4.59 -18.55 -3.63
C LEU A 133 3.61 -18.16 -4.73
N ARG A 134 3.08 -16.94 -4.70
CA ARG A 134 2.12 -16.44 -5.71
C ARG A 134 2.64 -15.26 -6.53
N LEU A 135 3.74 -14.64 -6.07
CA LEU A 135 4.45 -13.56 -6.77
C LEU A 135 3.54 -12.38 -7.15
N PHE A 136 2.58 -12.06 -6.27
CA PHE A 136 1.62 -10.99 -6.50
C PHE A 136 2.26 -9.60 -6.37
N ASN A 137 1.82 -8.70 -7.24
CA ASN A 137 2.27 -7.31 -7.26
C ASN A 137 2.02 -6.58 -5.91
N ASP A 138 1.07 -7.07 -5.10
CA ASP A 138 0.77 -6.62 -3.75
C ASP A 138 1.98 -6.55 -2.82
N ALA A 139 2.99 -7.40 -3.02
CA ALA A 139 4.23 -7.37 -2.22
C ALA A 139 4.96 -6.02 -2.37
N PHE A 140 5.09 -5.52 -3.60
CA PHE A 140 5.77 -4.25 -3.90
C PHE A 140 4.98 -3.05 -3.41
N VAL A 141 3.66 -3.07 -3.61
CA VAL A 141 2.78 -1.98 -3.15
C VAL A 141 2.84 -1.86 -1.64
N THR A 142 2.79 -3.00 -0.94
CA THR A 142 2.85 -3.06 0.51
C THR A 142 4.19 -2.54 1.02
N PHE A 143 5.30 -3.01 0.45
CA PHE A 143 6.64 -2.53 0.78
C PHE A 143 6.77 -1.02 0.58
N LEU A 144 6.44 -0.51 -0.61
CA LEU A 144 6.55 0.92 -0.94
C LEU A 144 5.63 1.77 -0.07
N SER A 145 4.42 1.29 0.23
CA SER A 145 3.49 2.00 1.14
C SER A 145 4.09 2.15 2.53
N TYR A 146 4.58 1.06 3.14
CA TYR A 146 5.21 1.13 4.46
C TYR A 146 6.53 1.92 4.43
N LEU A 147 7.31 1.83 3.35
CA LEU A 147 8.53 2.64 3.21
C LEU A 147 8.20 4.13 3.18
N SER A 148 7.12 4.52 2.50
CA SER A 148 6.62 5.90 2.55
C SER A 148 6.20 6.30 3.97
N VAL A 149 5.49 5.43 4.71
CA VAL A 149 5.15 5.70 6.12
C VAL A 149 6.42 5.91 6.96
N LEU A 150 7.44 5.06 6.82
CA LEU A 150 8.71 5.22 7.51
C LEU A 150 9.36 6.58 7.19
N LEU A 151 9.35 6.99 5.93
CA LEU A 151 9.90 8.28 5.48
C LEU A 151 9.10 9.48 6.03
N PHE A 152 7.77 9.38 6.12
CA PHE A 152 6.95 10.41 6.77
C PHE A 152 7.29 10.54 8.27
N VAL A 153 7.39 9.41 8.98
CA VAL A 153 7.71 9.40 10.42
C VAL A 153 9.12 9.93 10.69
N SER A 154 10.07 9.60 9.82
CA SER A 154 11.47 10.07 9.88
C SER A 154 11.68 11.47 9.29
N ARG A 155 10.61 12.19 8.91
CA ARG A 155 10.60 13.59 8.43
C ARG A 155 11.18 13.82 7.04
N HIS A 156 11.41 12.76 6.26
CA HIS A 156 11.85 12.86 4.86
C HIS A 156 10.66 13.01 3.89
N HIS A 157 9.80 14.02 4.11
CA HIS A 157 8.50 14.19 3.42
C HIS A 157 8.61 14.23 1.88
N PHE A 158 9.64 14.86 1.32
CA PHE A 158 9.87 14.89 -0.13
C PHE A 158 10.04 13.49 -0.72
N VAL A 159 10.94 12.70 -0.13
CA VAL A 159 11.17 11.31 -0.55
C VAL A 159 9.94 10.45 -0.23
N ALA A 160 9.27 10.70 0.90
CA ALA A 160 8.04 10.01 1.27
C ALA A 160 6.94 10.17 0.22
N CYS A 161 6.75 11.38 -0.33
CA CYS A 161 5.80 11.66 -1.40
C CYS A 161 6.18 10.97 -2.72
N ILE A 162 7.47 10.93 -3.07
CA ILE A 162 7.95 10.18 -4.25
C ILE A 162 7.64 8.69 -4.09
N VAL A 163 8.06 8.09 -2.97
CA VAL A 163 7.85 6.66 -2.70
C VAL A 163 6.36 6.32 -2.58
N TYR A 164 5.56 7.18 -1.97
CA TYR A 164 4.10 7.06 -1.93
C TYR A 164 3.50 7.01 -3.33
N SER A 165 3.88 7.97 -4.19
CA SER A 165 3.40 8.01 -5.57
C SER A 165 3.89 6.78 -6.36
N LEU A 166 5.12 6.31 -6.15
CA LEU A 166 5.57 5.04 -6.72
C LEU A 166 4.69 3.87 -6.28
N ALA A 167 4.29 3.77 -5.00
CA ALA A 167 3.36 2.74 -4.54
C ALA A 167 2.01 2.80 -5.29
N VAL A 168 1.45 4.00 -5.46
CA VAL A 168 0.22 4.23 -6.25
C VAL A 168 0.42 3.80 -7.71
N SER A 169 1.60 4.08 -8.28
CA SER A 169 1.91 3.69 -9.66
C SER A 169 2.01 2.18 -9.85
N VAL A 170 2.26 1.42 -8.77
CA VAL A 170 2.29 -0.05 -8.83
C VAL A 170 0.88 -0.61 -8.67
N LYS A 171 0.07 -0.08 -7.74
CA LYS A 171 -1.34 -0.45 -7.58
C LYS A 171 -2.11 0.68 -6.90
N MET A 172 -3.32 0.92 -7.39
CA MET A 172 -4.18 1.99 -6.89
C MET A 172 -4.61 1.82 -5.42
N SER A 173 -4.44 0.65 -4.80
CA SER A 173 -4.77 0.44 -3.37
C SER A 173 -3.97 1.33 -2.42
N ALA A 174 -2.80 1.83 -2.84
CA ALA A 174 -2.06 2.82 -2.07
C ALA A 174 -2.82 4.16 -1.93
N LEU A 175 -3.78 4.48 -2.81
CA LEU A 175 -4.63 5.68 -2.71
C LEU A 175 -5.47 5.71 -1.42
N LEU A 176 -5.67 4.57 -0.76
CA LEU A 176 -6.36 4.53 0.53
C LEU A 176 -5.63 5.33 1.63
N TYR A 177 -4.34 5.64 1.44
CA TYR A 177 -3.58 6.56 2.29
C TYR A 177 -3.74 8.03 1.93
N ALA A 178 -4.31 8.39 0.77
CA ALA A 178 -4.29 9.76 0.23
C ALA A 178 -4.88 10.81 1.20
N PRO A 179 -6.03 10.58 1.85
CA PRO A 179 -6.57 11.55 2.82
C PRO A 179 -5.62 11.78 4.00
N ALA A 180 -5.01 10.71 4.53
CA ALA A 180 -4.05 10.81 5.63
C ALA A 180 -2.74 11.49 5.21
N VAL A 181 -2.22 11.19 4.02
CA VAL A 181 -1.02 11.86 3.48
C VAL A 181 -1.29 13.37 3.37
N LEU A 182 -2.45 13.77 2.85
CA LEU A 182 -2.82 15.19 2.76
C LEU A 182 -2.89 15.85 4.15
N ILE A 183 -3.50 15.19 5.13
CA ILE A 183 -3.56 15.70 6.52
C ILE A 183 -2.15 15.85 7.09
N VAL A 184 -1.27 14.86 6.93
CA VAL A 184 0.11 14.92 7.40
C VAL A 184 0.86 16.10 6.78
N LEU A 185 0.67 16.36 5.48
CA LEU A 185 1.28 17.50 4.80
C LEU A 185 0.70 18.84 5.27
N LEU A 186 -0.62 18.96 5.39
CA LEU A 186 -1.29 20.19 5.87
C LEU A 186 -0.94 20.53 7.32
N GLU A 187 -0.71 19.53 8.17
CA GLU A 187 -0.27 19.74 9.55
C GLU A 187 1.24 20.01 9.66
N SER A 188 2.02 19.59 8.66
CA SER A 188 3.48 19.79 8.64
C SER A 188 3.92 21.06 7.91
N PHE A 189 3.15 21.53 6.93
CA PHE A 189 3.55 22.58 5.98
C PHE A 189 2.42 23.59 5.70
N CYS A 190 2.78 24.74 5.12
CA CYS A 190 1.78 25.69 4.64
C CYS A 190 1.14 25.20 3.33
N TRP A 191 0.00 25.81 2.94
CA TRP A 191 -0.74 25.37 1.75
C TRP A 191 0.11 25.41 0.46
N LYS A 192 0.99 26.40 0.27
CA LYS A 192 1.86 26.52 -0.90
C LYS A 192 2.80 25.32 -1.01
N GLN A 193 3.43 24.94 0.11
CA GLN A 193 4.32 23.79 0.19
C GLN A 193 3.56 22.46 0.02
N THR A 194 2.40 22.32 0.67
CA THR A 194 1.54 21.15 0.51
C THR A 194 1.11 20.98 -0.95
N PHE A 195 0.73 22.07 -1.62
CA PHE A 195 0.42 22.06 -3.05
C PHE A 195 1.61 21.57 -3.88
N LEU A 196 2.83 22.03 -3.61
CA LEU A 196 4.04 21.53 -4.30
C LEU A 196 4.27 20.03 -4.07
N TYR A 197 4.02 19.50 -2.88
CA TYR A 197 4.09 18.05 -2.63
C TYR A 197 3.01 17.24 -3.37
N VAL A 198 1.80 17.79 -3.50
CA VAL A 198 0.73 17.16 -4.30
C VAL A 198 1.11 17.17 -5.78
N VAL A 199 1.64 18.29 -6.29
CA VAL A 199 2.17 18.40 -7.66
C VAL A 199 3.32 17.41 -7.88
N LEU A 200 4.22 17.24 -6.90
CA LEU A 200 5.29 16.24 -6.96
C LEU A 200 4.73 14.81 -7.10
N CYS A 201 3.70 14.46 -6.32
CA CYS A 201 3.05 13.15 -6.45
C CYS A 201 2.46 12.98 -7.86
N GLY A 202 1.78 14.00 -8.39
CA GLY A 202 1.24 14.01 -9.76
C GLY A 202 2.33 13.91 -10.83
N ALA A 203 3.47 14.59 -10.66
CA ALA A 203 4.60 14.53 -11.58
C ALA A 203 5.19 13.11 -11.66
N VAL A 204 5.31 12.41 -10.53
CA VAL A 204 5.74 10.99 -10.54
C VAL A 204 4.75 10.13 -11.32
N GLN A 205 3.43 10.29 -11.14
CA GLN A 205 2.43 9.55 -11.93
C GLN A 205 2.54 9.86 -13.42
N PHE A 206 2.72 11.13 -13.77
CA PHE A 206 2.90 11.56 -15.16
C PHE A 206 4.14 10.92 -15.79
N LEU A 207 5.28 10.97 -15.10
CA LEU A 207 6.54 10.39 -15.60
C LEU A 207 6.45 8.88 -15.78
N VAL A 208 5.91 8.14 -14.80
CA VAL A 208 5.76 6.69 -14.89
C VAL A 208 4.75 6.30 -15.98
N GLY A 209 3.67 7.07 -16.11
CA GLY A 209 2.63 6.85 -17.14
C GLY A 209 2.95 7.42 -18.51
N LEU A 210 4.07 8.13 -18.70
CA LEU A 210 4.34 8.99 -19.85
C LEU A 210 4.15 8.27 -21.20
N ARG A 211 4.67 7.04 -21.30
CA ARG A 211 4.57 6.19 -22.51
C ARG A 211 3.12 6.05 -23.00
N PHE A 212 2.18 5.94 -22.06
CA PHE A 212 0.77 5.70 -22.32
C PHE A 212 -0.01 7.01 -22.40
N LEU A 213 0.26 7.96 -21.50
CA LEU A 213 -0.36 9.28 -21.50
C LEU A 213 -0.12 10.06 -22.79
N TRP A 214 1.05 9.88 -23.41
CA TRP A 214 1.38 10.55 -24.67
C TRP A 214 0.56 10.05 -25.87
N HIS A 215 0.16 8.77 -25.87
CA HIS A 215 -0.48 8.14 -27.03
C HIS A 215 -1.97 7.87 -26.82
N HIS A 216 -2.34 7.32 -25.66
CA HIS A 216 -3.70 6.92 -25.33
C HIS A 216 -4.07 7.32 -23.88
N PRO A 217 -4.14 8.64 -23.56
CA PRO A 217 -4.33 9.11 -22.19
C PRO A 217 -5.65 8.65 -21.56
N ILE A 218 -6.75 8.68 -22.33
CA ILE A 218 -8.08 8.27 -21.84
C ILE A 218 -8.09 6.77 -21.52
N SER A 219 -7.53 5.95 -22.42
CA SER A 219 -7.42 4.50 -22.21
C SER A 219 -6.58 4.19 -20.98
N TYR A 220 -5.43 4.85 -20.82
CA TYR A 220 -4.57 4.68 -19.65
C TYR A 220 -5.29 5.02 -18.36
N ILE A 221 -5.84 6.23 -18.23
CA ILE A 221 -6.44 6.71 -16.97
C ILE A 221 -7.66 5.85 -16.60
N SER A 222 -8.54 5.53 -17.57
CA SER A 222 -9.76 4.76 -17.31
C SER A 222 -9.50 3.31 -16.90
N LYS A 223 -8.42 2.69 -17.42
CA LYS A 223 -8.08 1.29 -17.12
C LYS A 223 -7.12 1.13 -15.96
N ALA A 224 -6.11 1.98 -15.85
CA ALA A 224 -5.15 1.95 -14.74
C ALA A 224 -5.82 2.25 -13.38
N PHE A 225 -6.87 3.08 -13.37
CA PHE A 225 -7.62 3.48 -12.18
C PHE A 225 -9.11 3.15 -12.36
N GLU A 226 -9.40 1.87 -12.62
CA GLU A 226 -10.75 1.40 -12.95
C GLU A 226 -11.66 1.30 -11.71
N PHE A 227 -12.31 2.40 -11.33
CA PHE A 227 -13.20 2.44 -10.15
C PHE A 227 -14.55 1.73 -10.34
N HIS A 228 -14.97 1.47 -11.58
CA HIS A 228 -16.26 0.83 -11.88
C HIS A 228 -16.19 -0.70 -11.89
N ARG A 229 -14.99 -1.29 -11.77
CA ARG A 229 -14.82 -2.74 -11.83
C ARG A 229 -15.52 -3.41 -10.65
N VAL A 230 -16.40 -4.37 -10.97
CA VAL A 230 -17.00 -5.27 -9.99
C VAL A 230 -16.24 -6.58 -10.02
N PHE A 231 -15.66 -6.95 -8.88
CA PHE A 231 -15.02 -8.27 -8.73
C PHE A 231 -16.07 -9.37 -8.65
N LEU A 232 -15.71 -10.59 -9.07
CA LEU A 232 -16.61 -11.73 -9.01
C LEU A 232 -16.92 -12.09 -7.55
N TYR A 233 -18.17 -12.46 -7.29
CA TYR A 233 -18.66 -12.80 -5.95
C TYR A 233 -17.97 -14.05 -5.36
N GLU A 234 -17.46 -14.95 -6.20
CA GLU A 234 -16.73 -16.12 -5.73
C GLU A 234 -15.47 -15.75 -4.93
N TRP A 235 -14.78 -14.67 -5.31
CA TRP A 235 -13.50 -14.24 -4.73
C TRP A 235 -13.62 -13.24 -3.58
N THR A 236 -14.82 -12.69 -3.31
CA THR A 236 -15.01 -11.76 -2.18
C THR A 236 -14.92 -12.48 -0.85
N VAL A 237 -14.15 -11.92 0.08
CA VAL A 237 -13.99 -12.47 1.44
C VAL A 237 -14.83 -11.70 2.44
N ASN A 238 -14.81 -10.37 2.39
CA ASN A 238 -15.46 -9.51 3.38
C ASN A 238 -16.99 -9.49 3.28
N TRP A 239 -17.54 -9.75 2.10
CA TRP A 239 -19.00 -9.73 1.86
C TRP A 239 -19.58 -11.09 1.52
N LYS A 240 -18.88 -12.19 1.83
CA LYS A 240 -19.31 -13.56 1.47
C LYS A 240 -20.60 -14.00 2.18
N PHE A 241 -21.01 -13.30 3.22
CA PHE A 241 -22.28 -13.53 3.91
C PHE A 241 -23.49 -12.90 3.19
N LEU A 242 -23.28 -12.00 2.23
CA LEU A 242 -24.34 -11.36 1.47
C LEU A 242 -24.69 -12.19 0.24
N PRO A 243 -25.98 -12.36 -0.12
CA PRO A 243 -26.37 -12.97 -1.38
C PRO A 243 -25.72 -12.27 -2.60
N GLU A 244 -25.37 -13.05 -3.62
CA GLU A 244 -24.68 -12.55 -4.82
C GLU A 244 -25.44 -11.40 -5.52
N HIS A 245 -26.76 -11.49 -5.61
CA HIS A 245 -27.60 -10.46 -6.22
C HIS A 245 -27.52 -9.13 -5.45
N MET A 246 -27.38 -9.16 -4.12
CA MET A 246 -27.20 -7.94 -3.32
C MET A 246 -25.79 -7.39 -3.49
N PHE A 247 -24.78 -8.26 -3.49
CA PHE A 247 -23.38 -7.87 -3.67
C PHE A 247 -23.15 -7.16 -5.01
N GLN A 248 -23.74 -7.69 -6.09
CA GLN A 248 -23.60 -7.12 -7.42
C GLN A 248 -24.43 -5.84 -7.62
N HIS A 249 -25.46 -5.60 -6.80
CA HIS A 249 -26.36 -4.46 -6.95
C HIS A 249 -25.62 -3.10 -6.86
N PRO A 250 -25.95 -2.10 -7.70
CA PRO A 250 -25.32 -0.77 -7.68
C PRO A 250 -25.56 -0.02 -6.36
N LEU A 251 -26.74 -0.18 -5.76
CA LEU A 251 -27.06 0.41 -4.45
C LEU A 251 -26.06 0.00 -3.38
N TRP A 252 -25.54 -1.24 -3.44
CA TRP A 252 -24.54 -1.70 -2.49
C TRP A 252 -23.23 -0.91 -2.60
N SER A 253 -22.77 -0.60 -3.83
CA SER A 253 -21.62 0.31 -4.02
C SER A 253 -21.87 1.68 -3.43
N LEU A 254 -23.07 2.23 -3.63
CA LEU A 254 -23.42 3.57 -3.16
C LEU A 254 -23.47 3.63 -1.63
N VAL A 255 -24.04 2.61 -0.99
CA VAL A 255 -24.05 2.49 0.48
C VAL A 255 -22.63 2.44 1.03
N LEU A 256 -21.78 1.57 0.48
CA LEU A 256 -20.38 1.45 0.90
C LEU A 256 -19.61 2.77 0.74
N LEU A 257 -19.76 3.44 -0.41
CA LEU A 257 -19.10 4.71 -0.69
C LEU A 257 -19.60 5.82 0.26
N SER A 258 -20.91 5.91 0.50
CA SER A 258 -21.51 6.90 1.39
C SER A 258 -21.06 6.69 2.84
N SER A 259 -21.05 5.44 3.30
CA SER A 259 -20.54 5.08 4.63
C SER A 259 -19.05 5.35 4.76
N HIS A 260 -18.25 5.08 3.71
CA HIS A 260 -16.82 5.39 3.69
C HIS A 260 -16.56 6.89 3.87
N ILE A 261 -17.24 7.74 3.10
CA ILE A 261 -17.11 9.20 3.18
C ILE A 261 -17.55 9.70 4.57
N LEU A 262 -18.67 9.19 5.09
CA LEU A 262 -19.16 9.56 6.43
C LEU A 262 -18.14 9.20 7.51
N VAL A 263 -17.59 7.99 7.49
CA VAL A 263 -16.61 7.55 8.48
C VAL A 263 -15.29 8.32 8.34
N LEU A 264 -14.83 8.60 7.11
CA LEU A 264 -13.68 9.47 6.89
C LEU A 264 -13.90 10.88 7.44
N TYR A 265 -15.10 11.44 7.29
CA TYR A 265 -15.44 12.75 7.85
C TYR A 265 -15.44 12.77 9.38
N ILE A 266 -16.04 11.76 10.01
CA ILE A 266 -16.04 11.59 11.47
C ILE A 266 -14.61 11.41 11.98
N TRP A 267 -13.83 10.54 11.33
CA TRP A 267 -12.42 10.31 11.63
C TRP A 267 -11.59 11.59 11.46
N TYR A 268 -11.80 12.34 10.37
CA TYR A 268 -11.15 13.61 10.12
C TYR A 268 -11.40 14.61 11.26
N LYS A 269 -12.65 14.77 11.72
CA LYS A 269 -12.98 15.64 12.87
C LYS A 269 -12.30 15.21 14.17
N ARG A 270 -12.13 13.88 14.36
CA ARG A 270 -11.43 13.34 15.53
C ARG A 270 -9.93 13.61 15.47
N VAL A 271 -9.32 13.46 14.30
CA VAL A 271 -7.87 13.65 14.08
C VAL A 271 -7.51 15.13 14.06
N VAL A 272 -8.28 15.94 13.33
CA VAL A 272 -8.08 17.37 13.16
C VAL A 272 -9.06 18.11 14.06
N ARG A 273 -8.61 18.41 15.29
CA ARG A 273 -9.48 18.92 16.37
C ARG A 273 -10.20 20.24 16.03
N ASN A 274 -9.67 21.06 15.13
CA ASN A 274 -10.30 22.32 14.70
C ASN A 274 -10.00 22.63 13.22
N LEU A 275 -10.91 22.27 12.31
CA LEU A 275 -10.86 22.62 10.88
C LEU A 275 -10.65 24.12 10.65
N PHE A 276 -11.31 24.97 11.43
CA PHE A 276 -11.16 26.43 11.36
C PHE A 276 -9.71 26.86 11.63
N THR A 277 -9.01 26.22 12.57
CA THR A 277 -7.60 26.53 12.80
C THR A 277 -6.71 26.05 11.66
N THR A 278 -7.01 24.92 11.01
CA THR A 278 -6.28 24.46 9.82
C THR A 278 -6.50 25.43 8.65
N LEU A 279 -7.74 25.87 8.40
CA LEU A 279 -8.06 26.87 7.38
C LEU A 279 -7.48 28.27 7.69
N GLN A 280 -7.54 28.71 8.94
CA GLN A 280 -6.95 29.99 9.38
C GLN A 280 -5.42 29.95 9.31
N LYS A 281 -4.79 28.80 9.58
CA LYS A 281 -3.37 28.53 9.32
C LYS A 281 -3.04 28.52 7.83
N MET A 282 -3.97 28.09 6.95
CA MET A 282 -3.80 28.17 5.50
C MET A 282 -3.80 29.63 5.02
N CYS A 283 -4.61 30.51 5.62
CA CYS A 283 -4.64 31.93 5.26
C CYS A 283 -3.48 32.77 5.83
N GLN A 284 -2.80 32.31 6.88
CA GLN A 284 -1.66 33.03 7.46
C GLN A 284 -0.35 32.69 6.73
N GLU A 285 0.16 33.64 5.94
CA GLU A 285 1.41 33.52 5.16
C GLU A 285 2.69 33.39 6.01
N LYS A 286 2.63 33.61 7.33
CA LYS A 286 3.82 33.59 8.18
C LYS A 286 4.37 32.16 8.30
N CYS A 287 5.33 31.87 7.41
CA CYS A 287 6.24 30.72 7.35
C CYS A 287 7.20 30.67 8.56
N PHE A 288 6.70 30.86 9.78
CA PHE A 288 7.52 30.66 10.95
C PHE A 288 7.72 29.16 11.16
N VAL A 289 8.88 28.70 10.71
CA VAL A 289 9.61 27.47 11.06
C VAL A 289 9.96 27.46 12.55
N LYS A 290 9.02 27.82 13.43
CA LYS A 290 9.09 27.28 14.79
C LYS A 290 8.72 25.83 14.63
N GLN A 291 9.55 24.92 15.15
CA GLN A 291 9.26 23.49 15.31
C GLN A 291 7.88 23.34 15.97
N ARG A 292 6.83 23.43 15.15
CA ARG A 292 5.43 23.46 15.55
C ARG A 292 5.13 22.08 16.10
N ASN A 293 4.49 22.03 17.28
CA ASN A 293 4.00 20.84 17.97
C ASN A 293 3.82 19.67 17.02
N VAL A 294 4.93 18.98 16.86
CA VAL A 294 5.14 18.02 15.81
C VAL A 294 4.20 16.88 16.14
N ILE A 295 3.30 16.48 15.22
CA ILE A 295 2.56 15.22 15.40
C ILE A 295 3.63 14.18 15.73
N LEU A 296 3.61 13.68 16.96
CA LEU A 296 4.56 12.70 17.47
C LEU A 296 4.63 11.58 16.43
N GLY A 297 5.79 10.97 16.17
CA GLY A 297 5.90 9.93 15.13
C GLY A 297 4.77 8.88 15.20
N ARG A 298 4.31 8.57 16.42
CA ARG A 298 3.13 7.77 16.72
C ARG A 298 1.84 8.28 16.05
N GLY A 299 1.53 9.56 16.13
CA GLY A 299 0.35 10.16 15.51
C GLY A 299 0.35 10.06 13.98
N ILE A 300 1.50 10.25 13.32
CA ILE A 300 1.61 10.10 11.86
C ILE A 300 1.27 8.67 11.44
N VAL A 301 1.88 7.68 12.11
CA VAL A 301 1.60 6.26 11.84
C VAL A 301 0.13 5.93 12.08
N THR A 302 -0.43 6.36 13.21
CA THR A 302 -1.84 6.12 13.54
C THR A 302 -2.77 6.70 12.49
N VAL A 303 -2.55 7.94 12.05
CA VAL A 303 -3.38 8.61 11.03
C VAL A 303 -3.30 7.87 9.70
N LEU A 304 -2.10 7.50 9.24
CA LEU A 304 -1.91 6.76 7.98
C LEU A 304 -2.56 5.37 8.04
N PHE A 305 -2.30 4.60 9.10
CA PHE A 305 -2.82 3.23 9.26
C PHE A 305 -4.34 3.20 9.44
N GLN A 306 -4.92 4.13 10.22
CA GLN A 306 -6.37 4.21 10.37
C GLN A 306 -7.07 4.58 9.07
N CYS A 307 -6.57 5.56 8.33
CA CYS A 307 -7.14 5.97 7.04
C CYS A 307 -7.16 4.81 6.05
N GLN A 308 -6.04 4.09 5.94
CA GLN A 308 -5.97 2.91 5.09
C GLN A 308 -7.00 1.84 5.52
N LEU A 309 -7.09 1.55 6.82
CA LEU A 309 -8.03 0.56 7.35
C LEU A 309 -9.48 0.95 7.07
N ILE A 310 -9.84 2.24 7.23
CA ILE A 310 -11.19 2.73 6.87
C ILE A 310 -11.47 2.45 5.39
N GLY A 311 -10.51 2.72 4.51
CA GLY A 311 -10.63 2.37 3.08
C GLY A 311 -10.89 0.88 2.83
N ILE A 312 -10.18 0.02 3.56
CA ILE A 312 -10.29 -1.44 3.42
C ILE A 312 -11.64 -1.94 3.94
N VAL A 313 -12.09 -1.46 5.10
CA VAL A 313 -13.39 -1.87 5.70
C VAL A 313 -14.55 -1.62 4.74
N PHE A 314 -14.52 -0.51 4.00
CA PHE A 314 -15.56 -0.15 3.04
C PHE A 314 -15.26 -0.57 1.60
N ALA A 315 -14.22 -1.36 1.36
CA ALA A 315 -13.92 -1.88 0.03
C ALA A 315 -15.03 -2.81 -0.44
N ARG A 316 -15.50 -2.62 -1.68
CA ARG A 316 -16.58 -3.43 -2.28
C ARG A 316 -16.22 -4.92 -2.38
N SER A 317 -14.95 -5.27 -2.56
CA SER A 317 -14.49 -6.66 -2.52
C SER A 317 -13.07 -6.72 -2.00
N ILE A 318 -12.80 -7.71 -1.15
CA ILE A 318 -11.46 -8.05 -0.69
C ILE A 318 -11.16 -9.49 -1.07
N HIS A 319 -10.09 -9.70 -1.83
CA HIS A 319 -9.57 -11.02 -2.14
C HIS A 319 -8.45 -11.38 -1.15
N TYR A 320 -8.11 -12.66 -1.04
CA TYR A 320 -7.06 -13.12 -0.11
C TYR A 320 -5.72 -12.39 -0.26
N GLN A 321 -5.34 -12.00 -1.48
CA GLN A 321 -4.11 -11.24 -1.74
C GLN A 321 -4.07 -9.86 -1.07
N PHE A 322 -5.22 -9.21 -0.87
CA PHE A 322 -5.28 -7.86 -0.30
C PHE A 322 -5.07 -7.85 1.23
N TYR A 323 -4.99 -9.03 1.85
CA TYR A 323 -4.66 -9.16 3.27
C TYR A 323 -3.34 -8.47 3.63
N THR A 324 -2.36 -8.48 2.71
CA THR A 324 -1.05 -7.87 2.91
C THR A 324 -1.11 -6.36 3.06
N TRP A 325 -2.15 -5.71 2.54
CA TRP A 325 -2.30 -4.26 2.58
C TRP A 325 -2.39 -3.72 4.01
N TYR A 326 -3.00 -4.47 4.93
CA TYR A 326 -3.27 -4.01 6.29
C TYR A 326 -2.77 -4.94 7.38
N PHE A 327 -2.36 -6.17 7.07
CA PHE A 327 -1.90 -7.13 8.07
C PHE A 327 -0.87 -6.52 9.04
N HIS A 328 0.13 -5.83 8.53
CA HIS A 328 1.21 -5.28 9.37
C HIS A 328 0.80 -4.03 10.16
N SER A 329 -0.29 -3.36 9.79
CA SER A 329 -0.81 -2.20 10.53
C SER A 329 -1.74 -2.61 11.67
N LEU A 330 -2.33 -3.81 11.64
CA LEU A 330 -3.28 -4.27 12.67
C LEU A 330 -2.71 -4.23 14.09
N PRO A 331 -1.50 -4.73 14.39
CA PRO A 331 -0.99 -4.72 15.77
C PRO A 331 -0.82 -3.29 16.31
N TRP A 332 -0.40 -2.35 15.45
CA TRP A 332 -0.31 -0.94 15.80
C TRP A 332 -1.69 -0.34 16.10
N ILE A 333 -2.68 -0.63 15.26
CA ILE A 333 -4.05 -0.11 15.46
C ILE A 333 -4.63 -0.63 16.77
N LEU A 334 -4.49 -1.93 17.05
CA LEU A 334 -4.93 -2.55 18.32
C LEU A 334 -4.22 -1.91 19.53
N TYR A 335 -2.90 -1.74 19.44
CA TYR A 335 -2.13 -1.03 20.46
C TYR A 335 -2.65 0.41 20.68
N SER A 336 -2.91 1.15 19.60
CA SER A 336 -3.36 2.55 19.65
C SER A 336 -4.78 2.73 20.21
N LEU A 337 -5.60 1.67 20.19
CA LEU A 337 -6.93 1.63 20.80
C LEU A 337 -6.88 1.41 22.33
N GLY A 338 -5.68 1.21 22.90
CA GLY A 338 -5.51 0.94 24.32
C GLY A 338 -5.76 -0.53 24.70
N ILE A 339 -5.75 -1.46 23.74
CA ILE A 339 -6.02 -2.90 23.96
C ILE A 339 -4.84 -3.63 24.64
N HIS A 340 -3.84 -2.91 25.19
CA HIS A 340 -2.84 -3.54 26.04
C HIS A 340 -2.72 -2.96 27.46
N LEU A 341 -3.19 -3.83 28.36
CA LEU A 341 -2.71 -4.15 29.70
C LEU A 341 -2.86 -3.03 30.71
N ARG A 342 -4.06 -2.99 31.33
CA ARG A 342 -4.19 -2.54 32.73
C ARG A 342 -3.00 -3.11 33.49
N GLN A 343 -2.08 -2.23 33.87
CA GLN A 343 -1.11 -2.52 34.89
C GLN A 343 -1.91 -2.77 36.15
N GLY A 344 -2.03 -4.04 36.54
CA GLY A 344 -2.20 -4.40 37.94
C GLY A 344 -0.89 -4.18 38.67
#